data_AF-A0A0K8Q4Q1-F1
#
_entry.id   AF-A0A0K8Q4Q1-F1
#
_cell.length_a   1.000
_cell.length_b   1.000
_cell.length_c   1.000
_cell.angle_alpha   90.00
_cell.angle_beta   90.00
_cell.angle_gamma   90.00
#
_symmetry.space_group_name_H-M   'P 1'
#
loop_
_entity.id
_entity.type
_entity.pdbx_description
1 polymer ?
#
loop_
_entity_poly.entity_id
_entity_poly.type
_entity_poly.pdbx_seq_one_letter_code
_entity_poly.pdbx_strand_id
1 'polypeptide(L)' 'MSVTVLIPAHNEAAQLAATLYSLGRQTREASRVVVVADNCTDDTAAIGFACGAEVIRTVGNKHKKAGA' A
#
# COMPACT_ATOMS: atom_id res chain seq x y z
N MET A 1 -21.26 6.57 -2.94
CA MET A 1 -20.19 7.06 -2.04
C MET A 1 -18.95 6.22 -2.27
N SER A 2 -17.84 6.81 -2.75
CA SER A 2 -16.59 6.11 -2.99
C SER A 2 -15.76 5.99 -1.70
N VAL A 3 -14.90 4.96 -1.63
CA VAL A 3 -13.89 4.80 -0.57
C VAL A 3 -12.55 4.61 -1.23
N THR A 4 -11.59 5.45 -0.86
CA THR A 4 -10.18 5.23 -1.21
C THR A 4 -9.45 4.76 0.02
N VAL A 5 -8.66 3.69 -0.12
CA VAL A 5 -7.83 3.13 0.94
C VAL A 5 -6.38 3.46 0.66
N LEU A 6 -5.74 4.10 1.63
CA LEU A 6 -4.32 4.42 1.61
C LEU A 6 -3.58 3.49 2.56
N ILE A 7 -2.55 2.79 2.06
CA ILE A 7 -1.75 1.82 2.82
C ILE A 7 -0.30 2.32 2.85
N PRO A 8 0.11 3.02 3.91
CA PRO A 8 1.52 3.36 4.09
C PRO A 8 2.31 2.11 4.48
N ALA A 9 3.36 1.82 3.74
CA ALA A 9 4.21 0.65 3.91
C ALA A 9 5.69 1.04 3.93
N HIS A 10 6.45 0.50 4.88
CA HIS A 10 7.91 0.67 4.98
C HIS A 10 8.53 -0.70 5.24
N ASN A 11 8.99 -1.35 4.18
CA ASN A 11 9.50 -2.72 4.20
C ASN A 11 8.51 -3.77 4.76
N GLU A 12 7.30 -3.78 4.21
CA GLU A 12 6.17 -4.62 4.64
C GLU A 12 5.90 -5.78 3.67
N ALA A 13 6.89 -6.19 2.86
CA ALA A 13 6.71 -7.21 1.81
C ALA A 13 6.05 -8.50 2.33
N ALA A 14 6.40 -8.92 3.54
CA ALA A 14 5.90 -10.15 4.15
C ALA A 14 4.39 -10.11 4.46
N GLN A 15 3.81 -8.93 4.69
CA GLN A 15 2.43 -8.78 5.15
C GLN A 15 1.51 -8.15 4.10
N LEU A 16 2.06 -7.34 3.19
CA LEU A 16 1.29 -6.52 2.26
C LEU A 16 0.30 -7.33 1.41
N ALA A 17 0.72 -8.49 0.89
CA ALA A 17 -0.15 -9.35 0.09
C ALA A 17 -1.39 -9.81 0.87
N ALA A 18 -1.22 -10.22 2.12
CA ALA A 18 -2.32 -10.64 2.99
C ALA A 18 -3.26 -9.47 3.31
N THR A 19 -2.71 -8.27 3.53
CA THR A 19 -3.49 -7.05 3.74
C THR A 19 -4.35 -6.72 2.52
N LEU A 20 -3.77 -6.71 1.32
CA LEU A 20 -4.47 -6.42 0.07
C LEU A 20 -5.55 -7.48 -0.24
N TYR A 21 -5.24 -8.75 -0.01
CA TYR A 21 -6.21 -9.84 -0.15
C TYR A 21 -7.40 -9.69 0.82
N SER A 22 -7.14 -9.39 2.09
CA SER A 22 -8.19 -9.14 3.09
C SER A 22 -9.05 -7.93 2.73
N LEU A 23 -8.43 -6.89 2.18
CA LEU A 23 -9.13 -5.68 1.74
C LEU A 23 -10.07 -5.96 0.56
N GLY A 24 -9.66 -6.79 -0.40
CA GLY A 24 -10.51 -7.21 -1.51
C GLY A 24 -11.72 -8.06 -1.09
N ARG A 25 -11.74 -8.58 0.14
CA ARG A 25 -12.83 -9.43 0.68
C ARG A 25 -13.79 -8.70 1.61
N GLN A 26 -13.63 -7.39 1.78
CA GLN A 26 -14.55 -6.60 2.60
C GLN A 26 -15.95 -6.60 1.99
N THR A 27 -16.99 -6.52 2.83
CA THR A 27 -18.39 -6.44 2.37
C THR A 27 -18.67 -5.20 1.53
N ARG A 28 -17.82 -4.18 1.67
CA ARG A 28 -17.78 -3.00 0.81
C ARG A 28 -16.42 -2.90 0.16
N GLU A 29 -16.39 -3.03 -1.15
CA GLU A 29 -15.15 -2.89 -1.92
C GLU A 29 -14.62 -1.46 -1.88
N ALA A 30 -13.29 -1.33 -1.80
CA ALA A 30 -12.62 -0.06 -2.00
C ALA A 30 -12.72 0.34 -3.47
N SER A 31 -13.12 1.58 -3.74
CA SER A 31 -13.14 2.13 -5.10
C SER A 31 -11.72 2.33 -5.66
N ARG A 32 -10.75 2.52 -4.76
CA ARG A 32 -9.33 2.68 -5.10
C ARG A 32 -8.47 2.27 -3.92
N VAL A 33 -7.36 1.60 -4.20
CA VAL A 33 -6.36 1.19 -3.21
C VAL A 33 -5.00 1.73 -3.65
N VAL A 34 -4.38 2.53 -2.78
CA VAL A 34 -3.07 3.13 -3.02
C VAL A 34 -2.12 2.68 -1.91
N VAL A 35 -1.04 2.02 -2.28
CA VAL A 35 0.06 1.68 -1.38
C VAL A 35 1.13 2.75 -1.50
N VAL A 36 1.51 3.36 -0.38
CA VAL A 36 2.65 4.27 -0.32
C VAL A 36 3.84 3.50 0.22
N ALA A 37 4.70 3.02 -0.68
CA ALA A 37 5.95 2.35 -0.35
C ALA A 37 7.00 3.40 0.02
N ASP A 38 7.00 3.79 1.29
CA ASP A 38 7.80 4.87 1.84
C ASP A 38 9.21 4.40 2.18
N ASN A 39 10.23 4.88 1.48
CA ASN A 39 11.63 4.50 1.69
C ASN A 39 11.87 2.97 1.71
N CYS A 40 11.05 2.19 1.00
CA CYS A 40 11.22 0.75 0.98
C CYS A 40 12.48 0.34 0.21
N THR A 41 13.18 -0.64 0.76
CA THR A 41 14.36 -1.29 0.19
C THR A 41 14.11 -2.76 -0.15
N ASP A 42 12.94 -3.29 0.19
CA ASP A 42 12.49 -4.65 -0.12
C ASP A 42 11.46 -4.68 -1.27
N ASP A 43 10.83 -5.84 -1.47
CA ASP A 43 9.86 -6.09 -2.52
C ASP A 43 8.46 -5.48 -2.27
N THR A 44 8.28 -4.64 -1.26
CA THR A 44 6.98 -4.04 -0.90
C THR A 44 6.27 -3.42 -2.11
N ALA A 45 6.99 -2.62 -2.91
CA ALA A 45 6.41 -1.97 -4.09
C ALA A 45 6.01 -2.99 -5.17
N ALA A 46 6.85 -3.98 -5.43
CA ALA A 46 6.58 -5.02 -6.43
C ALA A 46 5.35 -5.86 -6.05
N ILE A 47 5.20 -6.21 -4.77
CA ILE A 47 4.04 -6.93 -4.24
C ILE A 47 2.77 -6.08 -4.38
N GLY A 48 2.84 -4.78 -4.05
CA GLY A 48 1.69 -3.88 -4.22
C GLY A 48 1.16 -3.86 -5.66
N PHE A 49 2.05 -3.72 -6.64
CA PHE A 49 1.69 -3.78 -8.06
C PHE A 49 1.14 -5.15 -8.46
N ALA A 50 1.76 -6.24 -8.03
CA ALA A 50 1.33 -7.60 -8.35
C ALA A 50 -0.08 -7.92 -7.80
N CYS A 51 -0.44 -7.32 -6.67
CA CYS A 51 -1.77 -7.44 -6.08
C CYS A 51 -2.81 -6.47 -6.69
N GLY A 52 -2.45 -5.70 -7.71
CA GLY A 52 -3.35 -4.78 -8.41
C GLY A 52 -3.61 -3.45 -7.69
N ALA A 53 -2.81 -3.11 -6.67
CA ALA A 53 -2.87 -1.80 -6.06
C ALA A 53 -2.11 -0.76 -6.88
N GLU A 54 -2.54 0.50 -6.79
CA GLU A 54 -1.70 1.62 -7.22
C GLU A 54 -0.56 1.78 -6.22
N VAL A 55 0.67 2.00 -6.68
CA VAL A 55 1.82 2.15 -5.79
C VAL A 55 2.50 3.49 -6.03
N ILE A 56 2.64 4.27 -4.96
CA ILE A 56 3.44 5.49 -4.91
C ILE A 56 4.70 5.18 -4.10
N ARG A 57 5.86 5.59 -4.61
CA ARG A 57 7.14 5.41 -3.92
C ARG A 57 7.68 6.76 -3.51
N THR A 58 8.12 6.88 -2.27
CA THR A 58 8.84 8.04 -1.76
C THR A 58 10.27 7.64 -1.38
N VAL A 59 11.22 8.56 -1.56
CA VAL A 59 12.63 8.37 -1.27
C VAL A 59 13.14 9.56 -0.46
N GLY A 60 13.85 9.29 0.64
CA GLY A 60 14.37 10.32 1.54
C GLY A 60 13.30 11.01 2.39
N ASN A 61 12.09 10.45 2.51
CA ASN A 61 11.05 11.02 3.35
C ASN A 61 11.46 10.94 4.83
N LYS A 62 11.61 12.09 5.48
CA LYS A 62 11.97 12.20 6.91
C LYS A 62 10.74 12.36 7.82
N HIS A 63 9.56 12.58 7.25
CA HIS A 63 8.32 12.83 7.96
C HIS A 63 7.51 11.55 8.24
N LYS A 64 8.08 10.38 7.92
CA LYS A 64 7.50 9.05 8.16
C LYS A 64 6.08 8.96 7.59
N LYS A 65 5.19 8.21 8.26
CA LYS A 65 3.77 8.03 7.88
C LYS A 65 2.96 9.32 7.70
N ALA A 66 3.37 10.45 8.29
CA ALA A 66 2.66 11.72 8.11
C ALA A 66 3.04 12.43 6.80
N GLY A 67 4.16 12.05 6.17
CA GLY A 67 4.62 12.59 4.88
C GLY A 67 4.53 11.60 3.72
N ALA A 68 3.88 10.45 3.95
CA ALA A 68 3.64 9.39 2.97
C ALA A 68 2.18 9.46 2.50
#